data_AF-A0A426Y3R5-F1
#
_entry.id   AF-A0A426Y3R5-F1
#
_cell.length_a   1.000
_cell.length_b   1.000
_cell.length_c   1.000
_cell.angle_alpha   90.00
_cell.angle_beta   90.00
_cell.angle_gamma   90.00
#
_symmetry.space_group_name_H-M   'P 1'
#
loop_
_entity.id
_entity.type
_entity.pdbx_description
1 polymer ?
#
loop_
_entity_poly.entity_id
_entity_poly.type
_entity_poly.pdbx_seq_one_letter_code
_entity_poly.pdbx_strand_id
1 'polypeptide(L)'
;LHTRWFIEACEREAKMNPVLLELAKLDFNRVQIIYQRELKEVSRWWSNLGLAQNLPFSRDRLVENYFWTVGWVFEPQFGRCRELHTKANCLITTIDDVYDVYGTMDELKLFTDAVDRTSFKEAMCLNLSSAACMRPVYRSMQLVSISSD
;
A
#
# COMPACT_ATOMS: atom_id res chain seq x y z
N LEU A 1 2.02 -2.96 -17.12
CA LEU A 1 3.25 -2.68 -17.90
C LEU A 1 3.18 -3.25 -19.32
N HIS A 2 2.99 -4.56 -19.46
CA HIS A 2 3.00 -5.25 -20.77
C HIS A 2 1.96 -4.70 -21.77
N THR A 3 0.74 -4.40 -21.31
CA THR A 3 -0.38 -3.96 -22.16
C THR A 3 -0.06 -2.70 -22.98
N ARG A 4 0.57 -1.68 -22.39
CA ARG A 4 0.90 -0.43 -23.11
C ARG A 4 1.88 -0.69 -24.24
N TRP A 5 2.96 -1.40 -23.94
CA TRP A 5 3.96 -1.77 -24.94
C TRP A 5 3.33 -2.60 -26.06
N PHE A 6 2.44 -3.53 -25.72
CA PHE A 6 1.78 -4.37 -26.71
C PHE A 6 0.83 -3.56 -27.61
N ILE A 7 0.08 -2.59 -27.06
CA ILE A 7 -0.74 -1.66 -27.86
C ILE A 7 0.13 -0.85 -28.83
N GLU A 8 1.27 -0.32 -28.36
CA GLU A 8 2.21 0.44 -29.19
C GLU A 8 2.85 -0.42 -30.30
N ALA A 9 3.09 -1.71 -30.04
CA ALA A 9 3.56 -2.66 -31.05
C ALA A 9 2.46 -2.98 -32.07
N CYS A 10 1.23 -3.23 -31.60
CA CYS A 10 0.06 -3.50 -32.44
C CYS A 10 -0.25 -2.35 -33.40
N GLU A 11 -0.04 -1.11 -32.98
CA GLU A 11 -0.26 0.08 -33.80
C GLU A 11 0.66 0.16 -35.02
N ARG A 12 1.82 -0.53 -34.99
CA ARG A 12 2.78 -0.55 -36.10
C ARG A 12 2.52 -1.68 -37.10
N GLU A 13 1.61 -2.60 -36.78
CA GLU A 13 1.30 -3.78 -37.59
C GLU A 13 0.27 -3.45 -38.68
N ALA A 14 0.65 -3.63 -39.95
CA ALA A 14 -0.21 -3.30 -41.10
C ALA A 14 -1.51 -4.10 -41.17
N LYS A 15 -1.57 -5.28 -40.52
CA LYS A 15 -2.74 -6.17 -40.51
C LYS A 15 -3.59 -6.03 -39.24
N MET A 16 -3.31 -5.05 -38.38
CA MET A 16 -4.05 -4.85 -37.15
C MET A 16 -5.50 -4.46 -37.42
N ASN A 17 -6.43 -5.06 -36.68
CA ASN A 17 -7.84 -4.67 -36.76
C ASN A 17 -8.02 -3.31 -36.05
N PRO A 18 -8.45 -2.26 -36.77
CA PRO A 18 -8.55 -0.91 -36.20
C PRO A 18 -9.56 -0.83 -35.05
N VAL A 19 -10.65 -1.60 -35.10
CA VAL A 19 -11.68 -1.63 -34.04
C VAL A 19 -11.11 -2.22 -32.74
N LEU A 20 -10.32 -3.29 -32.85
CA LEU A 20 -9.69 -3.91 -31.68
C LEU A 20 -8.61 -3.00 -31.07
N LEU A 21 -7.82 -2.32 -31.91
CA LEU A 21 -6.81 -1.37 -31.45
C LEU A 21 -7.44 -0.17 -30.72
N GLU A 22 -8.52 0.39 -31.27
CA GLU A 22 -9.26 1.48 -30.64
C GLU A 22 -9.85 1.04 -29.30
N LEU A 23 -10.50 -0.13 -29.26
CA LEU A 23 -11.04 -0.70 -28.02
C LEU A 23 -9.95 -0.87 -26.95
N ALA A 24 -8.78 -1.43 -27.32
CA ALA A 24 -7.68 -1.64 -26.39
C ALA A 24 -7.15 -0.32 -25.81
N LYS A 25 -7.05 0.74 -26.63
CA LYS A 25 -6.64 2.08 -26.18
C LYS A 25 -7.67 2.70 -25.22
N LEU A 26 -8.95 2.61 -25.56
CA LEU A 26 -10.03 3.14 -24.74
C LEU A 26 -10.13 2.41 -23.39
N ASP A 27 -10.06 1.08 -23.39
CA ASP A 27 -10.10 0.30 -22.15
C ASP A 27 -8.86 0.55 -21.28
N PHE A 28 -7.66 0.61 -21.88
CA PHE A 28 -6.43 0.95 -21.16
C PHE A 28 -6.56 2.30 -20.44
N ASN A 29 -7.04 3.34 -21.14
CA ASN A 29 -7.24 4.66 -20.56
C ASN A 29 -8.30 4.65 -19.45
N ARG A 30 -9.40 3.90 -19.65
CA ARG A 30 -10.45 3.74 -18.65
C ARG A 30 -9.91 3.10 -17.36
N VAL A 31 -9.17 2.00 -17.48
CA VAL A 31 -8.55 1.31 -16.34
C VAL A 31 -7.51 2.21 -15.66
N GLN A 32 -6.71 2.95 -16.42
CA GLN A 32 -5.75 3.90 -15.87
C GLN A 32 -6.42 5.01 -15.04
N ILE A 33 -7.59 5.53 -15.45
CA ILE A 33 -8.36 6.50 -14.68
C ILE A 33 -8.84 5.90 -13.35
N ILE A 34 -9.26 4.63 -13.34
CA ILE A 34 -9.63 3.92 -12.12
C ILE A 34 -8.44 3.88 -11.16
N TYR A 35 -7.27 3.49 -11.65
CA TYR A 35 -6.07 3.43 -10.83
C TYR A 35 -5.66 4.78 -10.25
N GLN A 36 -5.75 5.85 -11.03
CA GLN A 36 -5.44 7.20 -10.53
C GLN A 36 -6.40 7.65 -9.43
N ARG A 37 -7.68 7.28 -9.52
CA ARG A 37 -8.66 7.56 -8.46
C ARG A 37 -8.33 6.79 -7.20
N GLU A 38 -8.08 5.48 -7.31
CA GLU A 38 -7.69 4.64 -6.19
C GLU A 38 -6.40 5.16 -5.52
N LEU A 39 -5.38 5.49 -6.31
CA LEU A 39 -4.13 6.07 -5.83
C LEU A 39 -4.38 7.35 -5.04
N LYS A 40 -5.26 8.24 -5.53
CA LYS A 40 -5.64 9.48 -4.83
C LYS A 40 -6.35 9.21 -3.49
N GLU A 41 -7.17 8.16 -3.39
CA GLU A 41 -7.81 7.77 -2.13
C GLU A 41 -6.77 7.26 -1.13
N VAL A 42 -5.89 6.34 -1.54
CA VAL A 42 -4.85 5.79 -0.65
C VAL A 42 -3.82 6.84 -0.26
N SER A 43 -3.46 7.78 -1.15
CA SER A 43 -2.59 8.90 -0.81
C SER A 43 -3.19 9.78 0.28
N ARG A 44 -4.50 10.09 0.21
CA ARG A 44 -5.19 10.84 1.26
C ARG A 44 -5.20 10.09 2.58
N TRP A 45 -5.50 8.79 2.55
CA TRP A 45 -5.43 7.95 3.73
C TRP A 45 -4.02 7.98 4.35
N TRP A 46 -2.97 7.79 3.55
CA TRP A 46 -1.58 7.77 4.01
C TRP A 46 -1.15 9.09 4.63
N SER A 47 -1.46 10.22 3.97
CA SER A 47 -1.19 11.55 4.52
C SER A 47 -1.93 11.78 5.84
N ASN A 48 -3.17 11.29 5.97
CA ASN A 48 -3.97 11.45 7.19
C ASN A 48 -3.46 10.62 8.38
N LEU A 49 -2.70 9.55 8.15
CA LEU A 49 -2.06 8.81 9.24
C LEU A 49 -0.95 9.61 9.91
N GLY A 50 -0.39 10.61 9.20
CA GLY A 50 0.70 11.46 9.70
C GLY A 50 2.00 10.69 9.97
N LEU A 51 2.18 9.51 9.37
CA LEU A 51 3.36 8.67 9.61
C LEU A 51 4.65 9.36 9.15
N ALA A 52 4.62 10.09 8.04
CA ALA A 52 5.79 10.83 7.56
C ALA A 52 6.31 11.86 8.58
N GLN A 53 5.43 12.48 9.39
CA GLN A 53 5.86 13.41 10.44
C GLN A 53 6.34 12.68 11.69
N ASN A 54 5.73 11.54 12.02
CA ASN A 54 6.10 10.75 13.21
C ASN A 54 7.35 9.89 12.98
N LEU A 55 7.65 9.52 11.73
CA LEU A 55 8.68 8.58 11.33
C LEU A 55 9.47 9.16 10.15
N PRO A 56 10.23 10.26 10.34
CA PRO A 56 10.94 10.94 9.25
C PRO A 56 12.06 10.08 8.62
N PHE A 57 12.44 8.98 9.27
CA PHE A 57 13.41 8.02 8.75
C PHE A 57 12.79 6.98 7.79
N SER A 58 11.47 6.78 7.85
CA SER A 58 10.81 5.77 7.01
C SER A 58 10.62 6.30 5.59
N ARG A 59 10.82 5.40 4.62
CA ARG A 59 10.73 5.71 3.19
C ARG A 59 9.25 5.85 2.81
N ASP A 60 8.87 6.98 2.21
CA ASP A 60 7.55 7.11 1.59
C ASP A 60 7.53 6.37 0.24
N ARG A 61 6.91 5.19 0.22
CA ARG A 61 6.86 4.26 -0.92
C ARG A 61 5.43 3.98 -1.41
N LEU A 62 4.50 4.89 -1.14
CA LEU A 62 3.08 4.65 -1.44
C LEU A 62 2.81 4.35 -2.91
N VAL A 63 3.46 5.08 -3.82
CA VAL A 63 3.26 4.89 -5.27
C VAL A 63 3.83 3.54 -5.70
N GLU A 64 5.01 3.17 -5.21
CA GLU A 64 5.64 1.88 -5.49
C GLU A 64 4.81 0.71 -4.94
N ASN A 65 4.28 0.83 -3.72
CA ASN A 65 3.43 -0.18 -3.10
C ASN A 65 2.09 -0.35 -3.83
N TYR A 66 1.50 0.75 -4.30
CA TYR A 66 0.31 0.69 -5.14
C TYR A 66 0.62 0.03 -6.49
N PHE A 67 1.73 0.43 -7.12
CA PHE A 67 2.18 -0.13 -8.39
C PHE A 67 2.48 -1.63 -8.30
N TRP A 68 3.13 -2.07 -7.22
CA TRP A 68 3.36 -3.48 -6.92
C TRP A 68 2.04 -4.26 -6.88
N THR A 69 1.03 -3.69 -6.22
CA THR A 69 -0.29 -4.31 -6.09
C THR A 69 -1.03 -4.42 -7.42
N VAL A 70 -0.97 -3.39 -8.26
CA VAL A 70 -1.50 -3.44 -9.64
C VAL A 70 -0.81 -4.54 -10.46
N GLY A 71 0.45 -4.87 -10.18
CA GLY A 71 1.21 -5.90 -10.87
C GLY A 71 0.57 -7.31 -10.83
N TRP A 72 -0.11 -7.65 -9.73
CA TRP A 72 -0.74 -8.96 -9.55
C TRP A 72 -2.27 -8.91 -9.36
N VAL A 73 -2.86 -7.71 -9.20
CA VAL A 73 -4.32 -7.46 -9.15
C VAL A 73 -4.71 -6.31 -10.09
N PHE A 74 -4.64 -6.53 -11.40
CA PHE A 74 -4.88 -5.46 -12.38
C PHE A 74 -6.35 -5.33 -12.81
N GLU A 75 -7.22 -6.31 -12.52
CA GLU A 75 -8.58 -6.24 -13.05
C GLU A 75 -9.41 -5.19 -12.28
N PRO A 76 -10.14 -4.29 -12.99
CA PRO A 76 -10.73 -3.10 -12.39
C PRO A 76 -11.72 -3.39 -11.26
N GLN A 77 -12.41 -4.53 -11.27
CA GLN A 77 -13.35 -4.94 -10.23
C GLN A 77 -12.71 -5.17 -8.85
N PHE A 78 -11.39 -5.38 -8.78
CA PHE A 78 -10.67 -5.66 -7.53
C PHE A 78 -10.09 -4.41 -6.86
N GLY A 79 -10.70 -3.24 -7.06
CA GLY A 79 -10.23 -1.97 -6.48
C GLY A 79 -10.08 -2.00 -4.96
N ARG A 80 -11.02 -2.65 -4.25
CA ARG A 80 -10.91 -2.82 -2.79
C ARG A 80 -9.71 -3.67 -2.38
N CYS A 81 -9.43 -4.74 -3.13
CA CYS A 81 -8.28 -5.60 -2.89
C CYS A 81 -6.97 -4.81 -3.10
N ARG A 82 -6.89 -4.01 -4.17
CA ARG A 82 -5.75 -3.13 -4.42
C ARG A 82 -5.54 -2.11 -3.31
N GLU A 83 -6.62 -1.49 -2.84
CA GLU A 83 -6.59 -0.53 -1.75
C GLU A 83 -6.04 -1.16 -0.47
N LEU A 84 -6.62 -2.28 -0.02
CA LEU A 84 -6.21 -2.95 1.23
C LEU A 84 -4.76 -3.45 1.17
N HIS A 85 -4.34 -4.07 0.06
CA HIS A 85 -2.96 -4.52 -0.10
C HIS A 85 -1.97 -3.36 -0.17
N THR A 86 -2.32 -2.25 -0.82
CA THR A 86 -1.45 -1.06 -0.82
C THR A 86 -1.25 -0.54 0.60
N LYS A 87 -2.33 -0.44 1.40
CA LYS A 87 -2.23 -0.01 2.80
C LYS A 87 -1.37 -0.96 3.63
N ALA A 88 -1.57 -2.27 3.48
CA ALA A 88 -0.77 -3.28 4.15
C ALA A 88 0.72 -3.19 3.75
N ASN A 89 1.03 -3.11 2.45
CA ASN A 89 2.40 -3.00 1.95
C ASN A 89 3.11 -1.74 2.47
N CYS A 90 2.42 -0.59 2.53
CA CYS A 90 2.97 0.62 3.12
C CYS A 90 3.32 0.42 4.60
N LEU A 91 2.44 -0.20 5.38
CA LEU A 91 2.73 -0.49 6.79
C LEU A 91 3.86 -1.50 6.97
N ILE A 92 3.92 -2.54 6.13
CA ILE A 92 5.02 -3.52 6.13
C ILE A 92 6.35 -2.81 5.84
N THR A 93 6.39 -1.92 4.84
CA THR A 93 7.61 -1.15 4.52
C THR A 93 8.02 -0.25 5.68
N THR A 94 7.06 0.39 6.35
CA THR A 94 7.35 1.20 7.54
C THR A 94 7.85 0.36 8.72
N ILE A 95 7.28 -0.83 8.94
CA ILE A 95 7.75 -1.76 9.98
C ILE A 95 9.17 -2.24 9.66
N ASP A 96 9.43 -2.62 8.41
CA ASP A 96 10.75 -3.00 7.90
C ASP A 96 11.80 -1.91 8.20
N ASP A 97 11.51 -0.65 7.86
CA ASP A 97 12.40 0.48 8.18
C ASP A 97 12.68 0.62 9.69
N VAL A 98 11.67 0.34 10.52
CA VAL A 98 11.84 0.38 11.96
C VAL A 98 12.75 -0.76 12.44
N TYR A 99 12.56 -1.99 11.96
CA TYR A 99 13.37 -3.14 12.37
C TYR A 99 14.82 -3.07 11.85
N ASP A 100 15.02 -2.57 10.64
CA ASP A 100 16.34 -2.58 9.97
C ASP A 100 17.24 -1.41 10.39
N VAL A 101 16.67 -0.23 10.66
CA VAL A 101 17.45 1.00 10.79
C VAL A 101 17.31 1.66 12.17
N TYR A 102 16.11 1.65 12.75
CA TYR A 102 15.79 2.58 13.85
C TYR A 102 15.62 1.92 15.22
N GLY A 103 14.87 0.82 15.29
CA GLY A 103 14.43 0.24 16.55
C GLY A 103 15.56 -0.39 17.33
N THR A 104 15.63 -0.09 18.62
CA THR A 104 16.51 -0.82 19.53
C THR A 104 15.96 -2.22 19.79
N MET A 105 16.82 -3.19 20.09
CA MET A 105 16.42 -4.58 20.34
C MET A 105 15.29 -4.70 21.38
N ASP A 106 15.31 -3.89 22.43
CA ASP A 106 14.27 -3.91 23.47
C ASP A 106 12.93 -3.35 22.96
N GLU A 107 12.94 -2.29 22.16
CA GLU A 107 11.74 -1.75 21.51
C GLU A 107 11.16 -2.73 20.49
N LEU A 108 12.00 -3.40 19.71
CA LEU A 108 11.58 -4.40 18.72
C LEU A 108 10.95 -5.63 19.39
N LYS A 109 11.50 -6.10 20.52
CA LYS A 109 10.88 -7.17 21.32
C LYS A 109 9.51 -6.75 21.84
N LEU A 110 9.39 -5.53 22.40
CA LEU A 110 8.12 -5.01 22.88
C LEU A 110 7.07 -4.90 21.76
N PHE A 111 7.48 -4.45 20.57
CA PHE A 111 6.58 -4.36 19.42
C PHE A 111 6.16 -5.75 18.92
N THR A 112 7.11 -6.70 18.81
CA THR A 112 6.82 -8.09 18.43
C THR A 112 5.83 -8.73 19.40
N ASP A 113 6.09 -8.62 20.71
CA ASP A 113 5.20 -9.10 21.75
C ASP A 113 3.80 -8.47 21.66
N ALA A 114 3.71 -7.18 21.33
CA ALA A 114 2.44 -6.48 21.20
C ALA A 114 1.63 -6.93 19.98
N VAL A 115 2.30 -7.33 18.89
CA VAL A 115 1.65 -7.89 17.70
C VAL A 115 1.22 -9.35 17.94
N ASP A 116 2.05 -10.15 18.60
CA ASP A 116 1.78 -11.58 18.89
C ASP A 116 0.69 -11.80 19.94
N ARG A 117 0.61 -10.94 20.96
CA ARG A 117 -0.43 -11.02 22.00
C ARG A 117 -1.73 -10.43 21.48
N THR A 118 -2.44 -11.21 20.66
CA THR A 118 -3.80 -10.95 20.17
C THR A 118 -4.87 -10.97 21.28
N SER A 119 -4.73 -10.16 22.34
CA SER A 119 -5.79 -9.83 23.29
C SER A 119 -5.74 -8.35 23.65
N PHE A 120 -6.66 -7.64 22.99
CA PHE A 120 -6.93 -6.19 22.88
C PHE A 120 -6.86 -5.30 24.14
N LYS A 121 -6.55 -5.82 25.34
CA LYS A 121 -6.61 -5.06 26.60
C LYS A 121 -5.27 -4.91 27.33
N GLU A 122 -4.29 -5.76 27.07
CA GLU A 122 -3.05 -5.78 27.87
C GLU A 122 -1.88 -4.99 27.24
N ALA A 123 -1.87 -4.80 25.91
CA ALA A 123 -0.89 -3.94 25.24
C ALA A 123 -1.01 -2.46 25.64
N MET A 124 -2.18 -2.03 26.13
CA MET A 124 -2.37 -0.69 26.70
C MET A 124 -1.72 -0.54 28.09
N CYS A 125 -1.44 -1.66 28.78
CA CYS A 125 -0.77 -1.69 30.08
C CYS A 125 0.74 -1.97 30.01
N LEU A 126 1.27 -2.42 28.87
CA LEU A 126 2.70 -2.70 28.67
C LEU A 126 3.35 -1.64 27.77
N ASN A 127 3.84 -0.57 28.38
CA ASN A 127 4.98 0.27 27.95
C ASN A 127 5.19 0.63 26.45
N LEU A 128 4.16 0.68 25.60
CA LEU A 128 4.22 1.44 24.32
C LEU A 128 4.29 2.97 24.55
N SER A 129 4.38 3.40 25.81
CA SER A 129 4.75 4.74 26.25
C SER A 129 6.22 5.08 25.97
N SER A 130 7.14 4.12 26.00
CA SER A 130 8.56 4.38 25.71
C SER A 130 8.91 4.34 24.22
N ALA A 131 8.14 3.62 23.39
CA ALA A 131 8.40 3.48 21.96
C ALA A 131 7.53 4.45 21.12
N ALA A 132 7.92 5.73 21.08
CA ALA A 132 7.17 6.79 20.40
C ALA A 132 6.93 6.50 18.90
N CYS A 133 7.87 5.81 18.24
CA CYS A 133 7.78 5.44 16.83
C CYS A 133 6.81 4.27 16.56
N MET A 134 6.62 3.36 17.52
CA MET A 134 5.84 2.13 17.32
C MET A 134 4.33 2.35 17.46
N ARG A 135 3.92 3.30 18.30
CA ARG A 135 2.52 3.61 18.55
C ARG A 135 1.75 4.03 17.27
N PRO A 136 2.22 4.99 16.45
CA PRO A 136 1.49 5.39 15.26
C PRO A 136 1.43 4.26 14.21
N VAL A 137 2.46 3.40 14.13
CA VAL A 137 2.46 2.21 13.26
C VAL A 137 1.38 1.22 13.70
N TYR A 138 1.37 0.85 14.99
CA TYR A 138 0.40 -0.08 15.55
C TYR A 138 -1.04 0.41 15.38
N ARG A 139 -1.30 1.70 15.64
CA ARG A 139 -2.62 2.31 15.42
C ARG A 139 -3.04 2.22 13.95
N SER A 140 -2.09 2.42 13.03
CA SER A 140 -2.37 2.35 11.59
C SER A 140 -2.69 0.92 11.15
N MET A 141 -2.04 -0.10 11.71
CA MET A 141 -2.37 -1.51 11.49
C MET A 141 -3.83 -1.80 11.90
N GLN A 142 -4.26 -1.32 13.07
CA GLN A 142 -5.63 -1.50 13.53
C GLN A 142 -6.66 -0.85 12.59
N LEU A 143 -6.36 0.33 12.04
CA LEU A 143 -7.25 0.98 11.07
C LEU A 143 -7.40 0.18 9.78
N VAL A 144 -6.34 -0.50 9.33
CA VAL A 144 -6.40 -1.39 8.16
C VAL A 144 -7.21 -2.63 8.49
N SER A 145 -7.00 -3.26 9.64
CA SER A 145 -7.77 -4.43 10.10
C SER A 145 -9.27 -4.15 10.17
N ILE A 146 -9.67 -3.04 10.81
CA ILE A 146 -11.09 -2.63 10.90
C ILE A 146 -11.68 -2.35 9.51
N SER A 147 -10.89 -1.82 8.58
CA SER A 147 -11.35 -1.60 7.22
C SER A 147 -11.46 -2.89 6.39
N SER A 148 -10.93 -4.01 6.87
CA SER A 148 -10.97 -5.29 6.16
C SER A 148 -12.21 -6.13 6.49
N ASP A 149 -12.90 -5.81 7.59
CA ASP A 149 -14.17 -6.40 8.03
C ASP A 149 -15.39 -5.67 7.42
#